data_AF-A0A146MGU9-F1
#
_entry.id   AF-A0A146MGU9-F1
#
_cell.length_a   1.000
_cell.length_b   1.000
_cell.length_c   1.000
_cell.angle_alpha   90.00
_cell.angle_beta   90.00
_cell.angle_gamma   90.00
#
_symmetry.space_group_name_H-M   'P 1'
#
loop_
_entity.id
_entity.type
_entity.pdbx_description
1 polymer ?
#
loop_
_entity_poly.entity_id
_entity_poly.type
_entity_poly.pdbx_seq_one_letter_code
_entity_poly.pdbx_strand_id
1 'polypeptide(L)'
;CYYDGDDYSKGYDQLKTILNKTGRPIVYSCSYPAYEQENSILTDYAYMAENCNLWRNYDDIEDSWNSLTNILDWFAQKQEFISKYAGPGHWNDPDMLLIGNFGLSYTQSQVQMALWAVLAAPLLMSTDLATIKPE
;
A
#
# COMPACT_ATOMS: atom_id res chain seq x y z
N CYS A 1 -11.94 3.56 7.84
CA CYS A 1 -13.13 2.86 8.37
C CYS A 1 -14.18 3.86 8.83
N TYR A 2 -15.45 3.44 8.89
CA TYR A 2 -16.57 4.21 9.47
C TYR A 2 -16.79 5.60 8.87
N TYR A 3 -16.54 5.73 7.58
CA TYR A 3 -16.92 6.91 6.81
C TYR A 3 -18.20 6.59 6.05
N ASP A 4 -19.27 7.31 6.35
CA ASP A 4 -20.60 7.08 5.76
C ASP A 4 -20.82 7.83 4.43
N GLY A 5 -19.80 8.55 3.95
CA GLY A 5 -19.84 9.25 2.66
C GLY A 5 -19.36 8.37 1.50
N ASP A 6 -19.66 8.80 0.29
CA ASP A 6 -19.22 8.19 -0.97
C ASP A 6 -17.94 8.82 -1.53
N ASP A 7 -17.68 10.09 -1.19
CA ASP A 7 -16.48 10.82 -1.59
C ASP A 7 -15.40 10.75 -0.50
N TYR A 8 -14.58 9.69 -0.53
CA TYR A 8 -13.45 9.55 0.38
C TYR A 8 -12.38 10.64 0.14
N SER A 9 -12.18 11.06 -1.11
CA SER A 9 -11.09 11.97 -1.51
C SER A 9 -11.13 13.29 -0.74
N LYS A 10 -12.32 13.83 -0.52
CA LYS A 10 -12.53 15.09 0.22
C LYS A 10 -11.92 15.12 1.62
N GLY A 11 -12.02 14.03 2.36
CA GLY A 11 -11.43 13.94 3.71
C GLY A 11 -9.90 13.94 3.64
N TYR A 12 -9.35 13.22 2.66
CA TYR A 12 -7.91 13.14 2.45
C TYR A 12 -7.32 14.47 1.97
N ASP A 13 -8.07 15.27 1.20
CA ASP A 13 -7.68 16.61 0.74
C ASP A 13 -7.60 17.63 1.86
N GLN A 14 -8.58 17.58 2.77
CA GLN A 14 -8.61 18.42 3.95
C GLN A 14 -7.38 18.14 4.81
N LEU A 15 -7.04 16.86 5.01
CA LEU A 15 -5.86 16.47 5.76
C LEU A 15 -4.56 16.88 5.05
N LYS A 16 -4.41 16.66 3.74
CA LYS A 16 -3.27 17.18 2.95
C LYS A 16 -3.09 18.69 3.17
N THR A 17 -4.18 19.45 3.08
CA THR A 17 -4.17 20.90 3.27
C THR A 17 -3.69 21.29 4.67
N ILE A 18 -4.14 20.58 5.70
CA ILE A 18 -3.73 20.83 7.09
C ILE A 18 -2.25 20.47 7.28
N LEU A 19 -1.80 19.32 6.77
CA LEU A 19 -0.40 18.89 6.84
C LEU A 19 0.53 19.93 6.18
N ASN A 20 0.19 20.40 4.97
CA ASN A 20 0.98 21.42 4.27
C ASN A 20 1.04 22.75 5.02
N LYS A 21 -0.05 23.17 5.68
CA LYS A 21 -0.09 24.41 6.49
C LYS A 21 0.86 24.38 7.69
N THR A 22 1.30 23.21 8.15
CA THR A 22 2.29 23.11 9.23
C THR A 22 3.67 23.61 8.81
N GLY A 23 3.97 23.68 7.50
CA GLY A 23 5.29 23.98 6.97
C GLY A 23 6.32 22.85 7.15
N ARG A 24 5.93 21.72 7.75
CA ARG A 24 6.78 20.53 7.92
C ARG A 24 6.54 19.55 6.78
N PRO A 25 7.59 19.06 6.09
CA PRO A 25 7.48 17.93 5.19
C PRO A 25 7.08 16.67 5.97
N ILE A 26 5.90 16.11 5.66
CA ILE A 26 5.34 14.91 6.29
C ILE A 26 4.96 13.95 5.17
N VAL A 27 5.48 12.72 5.21
CA VAL A 27 5.06 11.67 4.28
C VAL A 27 3.59 11.34 4.53
N TYR A 28 2.79 11.35 3.48
CA TYR A 28 1.36 11.11 3.56
C TYR A 28 0.98 9.80 2.86
N SER A 29 0.64 8.79 3.66
CA SER A 29 0.12 7.49 3.20
C SER A 29 -1.41 7.51 3.22
N CYS A 30 -2.03 7.19 2.09
CA CYS A 30 -3.47 7.30 1.89
C CYS A 30 -4.13 5.93 1.69
N SER A 31 -5.15 5.60 2.49
CA SER A 31 -5.80 4.28 2.42
C SER A 31 -7.10 4.27 1.64
N TYR A 32 -7.55 5.41 1.11
CA TYR A 32 -8.88 5.46 0.48
C TYR A 32 -9.07 4.61 -0.77
N PRO A 33 -8.05 4.35 -1.62
CA PRO A 33 -8.24 3.45 -2.75
C PRO A 33 -8.64 2.03 -2.34
N ALA A 34 -8.19 1.53 -1.19
CA ALA A 34 -8.62 0.23 -0.66
C ALA A 34 -10.13 0.23 -0.32
N TYR A 35 -10.64 1.30 0.30
CA TYR A 35 -12.09 1.41 0.58
C TYR A 35 -12.91 1.61 -0.70
N GLU A 36 -12.41 2.38 -1.67
CA GLU A 36 -13.07 2.51 -2.97
C GLU A 36 -13.13 1.16 -3.70
N GLN A 37 -12.04 0.38 -3.68
CA GLN A 37 -12.00 -0.95 -4.25
C GLN A 37 -13.04 -1.88 -3.60
N GLU A 38 -13.11 -1.90 -2.26
CA GLU A 38 -14.07 -2.70 -1.50
C GLU A 38 -15.53 -2.35 -1.87
N ASN A 39 -15.79 -1.06 -2.10
CA ASN A 39 -17.12 -0.53 -2.46
C ASN A 39 -17.37 -0.46 -3.98
N SER A 40 -16.48 -1.02 -4.81
CA SER A 40 -16.56 -0.99 -6.28
C SER A 40 -16.64 0.44 -6.87
N ILE A 41 -16.02 1.40 -6.21
CA ILE A 41 -15.84 2.78 -6.64
C ILE A 41 -14.53 2.87 -7.44
N LEU A 42 -14.52 3.66 -8.51
CA LEU A 42 -13.33 3.88 -9.32
C LEU A 42 -12.41 4.92 -8.66
N THR A 43 -11.18 4.52 -8.36
CA THR A 43 -10.13 5.43 -7.88
C THR A 43 -9.56 6.31 -8.99
N ASP A 44 -9.47 7.61 -8.74
CA ASP A 44 -8.69 8.55 -9.55
C ASP A 44 -7.20 8.53 -9.14
N TYR A 45 -6.43 7.66 -9.79
CA TYR A 45 -4.99 7.53 -9.50
C TYR A 45 -4.15 8.73 -9.98
N ALA A 46 -4.63 9.52 -10.94
CA ALA A 46 -3.94 10.75 -11.31
C ALA A 46 -4.00 11.75 -10.14
N TYR A 47 -5.19 11.88 -9.55
CA TYR A 47 -5.39 12.65 -8.34
C TYR A 47 -4.55 12.13 -7.16
N MET A 48 -4.48 10.80 -6.98
CA MET A 48 -3.65 10.19 -5.94
C MET A 48 -2.18 10.60 -6.04
N ALA A 49 -1.60 10.53 -7.24
CA ALA A 49 -0.20 10.88 -7.47
C ALA A 49 0.14 12.33 -7.13
N GLU A 50 -0.84 13.25 -7.22
CA GLU A 50 -0.68 14.67 -6.85
C GLU A 50 -0.89 14.95 -5.35
N ASN A 51 -1.57 14.04 -4.64
CA ASN A 51 -2.09 14.31 -3.30
C ASN A 51 -1.53 13.42 -2.20
N CYS A 52 -0.94 12.26 -2.54
CA CYS A 52 -0.45 11.26 -1.60
C CYS A 52 0.95 10.80 -1.97
N ASN A 53 1.78 10.48 -0.97
CA ASN A 53 3.11 9.93 -1.22
C ASN A 53 3.12 8.43 -1.47
N LEU A 54 2.15 7.74 -0.92
CA LEU A 54 1.89 6.33 -1.16
C LEU A 54 0.43 6.03 -0.85
N TRP A 55 -0.08 4.91 -1.38
CA TRP A 55 -1.46 4.53 -1.12
C TRP A 55 -1.72 3.04 -1.12
N ARG A 56 -2.49 2.61 -0.12
CA ARG A 56 -2.98 1.23 -0.03
C ARG A 56 -4.07 1.03 -1.09
N ASN A 57 -3.78 0.17 -2.05
CA ASN A 57 -4.67 -0.11 -3.19
C ASN A 57 -5.73 -1.18 -2.88
N TYR A 58 -5.42 -2.09 -1.96
CA TYR A 58 -6.12 -3.36 -1.84
C TYR A 58 -6.13 -3.86 -0.38
N ASP A 59 -6.68 -5.06 -0.17
CA ASP A 59 -6.87 -5.72 1.12
C ASP A 59 -5.63 -5.69 2.04
N ASP A 60 -5.87 -5.76 3.35
CA ASP A 60 -4.82 -5.89 4.35
C ASP A 60 -4.07 -7.23 4.18
N ILE A 61 -2.75 -7.17 4.31
CA ILE A 61 -1.92 -8.36 4.29
C ILE A 61 -2.00 -9.09 5.63
N GLU A 62 -2.28 -10.39 5.55
CA GLU A 62 -2.29 -11.30 6.68
C GLU A 62 -1.06 -12.20 6.62
N ASP A 63 -0.60 -12.69 7.77
CA ASP A 63 0.59 -13.55 7.87
C ASP A 63 0.33 -14.96 7.29
N SER A 64 0.18 -15.03 5.96
CA SER A 64 -0.10 -16.25 5.21
C SER A 64 0.31 -16.10 3.74
N TRP A 65 0.74 -17.22 3.15
CA TRP A 65 1.00 -17.27 1.70
C TRP A 65 -0.22 -16.91 0.85
N ASN A 66 -1.43 -17.30 1.30
CA ASN A 66 -2.66 -17.06 0.58
C ASN A 66 -2.99 -15.56 0.47
N SER A 67 -2.84 -14.80 1.56
CA SER A 67 -3.04 -13.33 1.52
C SER A 67 -2.03 -12.67 0.59
N LEU A 68 -0.74 -13.06 0.71
CA LEU A 68 0.31 -12.56 -0.17
C LEU A 68 -0.01 -12.81 -1.65
N THR A 69 -0.39 -14.04 -2.03
CA THR A 69 -0.70 -14.35 -3.43
C THR A 69 -1.96 -13.64 -3.92
N ASN A 70 -2.97 -13.47 -3.07
CA ASN A 70 -4.19 -12.72 -3.44
C ASN A 70 -3.87 -11.26 -3.76
N ILE A 71 -3.02 -10.61 -2.97
CA ILE A 71 -2.55 -9.24 -3.24
C ILE A 71 -1.77 -9.19 -4.56
N LEU A 72 -0.82 -10.12 -4.77
CA LEU A 72 -0.03 -10.16 -6.00
C LEU A 72 -0.89 -10.38 -7.25
N ASP A 73 -1.88 -11.28 -7.18
CA ASP A 73 -2.80 -11.55 -8.28
C ASP A 73 -3.62 -10.30 -8.62
N TRP A 74 -4.08 -9.56 -7.61
CA TRP A 74 -4.78 -8.30 -7.83
C TRP A 74 -3.87 -7.27 -8.50
N PHE A 75 -2.65 -7.08 -8.00
CA PHE A 75 -1.68 -6.15 -8.59
C PHE A 75 -1.33 -6.53 -10.03
N ALA A 76 -1.15 -7.83 -10.32
CA ALA A 76 -0.89 -8.33 -11.66
C ALA A 76 -2.06 -8.05 -12.62
N GLN A 77 -3.32 -8.19 -12.16
CA GLN A 77 -4.50 -7.88 -12.95
C GLN A 77 -4.70 -6.38 -13.20
N LYS A 78 -4.25 -5.52 -12.26
CA LYS A 78 -4.42 -4.07 -12.34
C LYS A 78 -3.20 -3.32 -12.91
N GLN A 79 -2.08 -4.02 -13.15
CA GLN A 79 -0.80 -3.39 -13.47
C GLN A 79 -0.87 -2.40 -14.64
N GLU A 80 -1.64 -2.68 -15.70
CA GLU A 80 -1.76 -1.78 -16.86
C GLU A 80 -2.40 -0.42 -16.51
N PHE A 81 -3.21 -0.39 -15.44
CA PHE A 81 -3.91 0.81 -15.00
C PHE A 81 -3.14 1.58 -13.94
N ILE A 82 -2.58 0.88 -12.95
CA ILE A 82 -2.01 1.52 -11.74
C ILE A 82 -0.51 1.77 -11.81
N SER A 83 0.25 1.02 -12.63
CA SER A 83 1.71 1.10 -12.65
C SER A 83 2.21 2.47 -13.13
N LYS A 84 1.54 3.08 -14.11
CA LYS A 84 1.91 4.38 -14.68
C LYS A 84 1.81 5.55 -13.69
N TYR A 85 1.12 5.37 -12.57
CA TYR A 85 0.97 6.37 -11.52
C TYR A 85 1.97 6.17 -10.38
N ALA A 86 2.76 5.09 -10.38
CA ALA A 86 3.86 4.92 -9.42
C ALA A 86 5.14 5.59 -9.93
N GLY A 87 5.83 6.30 -9.05
CA GLY A 87 7.07 6.99 -9.38
C GLY A 87 7.62 7.80 -8.20
N PRO A 88 8.74 8.53 -8.39
CA PRO A 88 9.38 9.30 -7.33
C PRO A 88 8.40 10.23 -6.59
N GLY A 89 8.10 9.89 -5.34
CA GLY A 89 7.24 10.68 -4.46
C GLY A 89 5.78 10.26 -4.40
N HIS A 90 5.36 9.22 -5.15
CA HIS A 90 4.00 8.70 -5.21
C HIS A 90 4.00 7.19 -5.56
N TRP A 91 3.70 6.31 -4.61
CA TRP A 91 3.89 4.85 -4.76
C TRP A 91 2.60 4.04 -4.54
N ASN A 92 2.41 2.97 -5.31
CA ASN A 92 1.42 1.96 -4.96
C ASN A 92 1.91 1.16 -3.74
N ASP A 93 1.03 0.90 -2.79
CA ASP A 93 1.33 0.18 -1.55
C ASP A 93 0.56 -1.15 -1.50
N PRO A 94 1.22 -2.29 -1.79
CA PRO A 94 0.68 -3.63 -1.63
C PRO A 94 0.71 -4.13 -0.17
N ASP A 95 0.91 -3.23 0.79
CA ASP A 95 1.00 -3.48 2.23
C ASP A 95 2.37 -4.05 2.69
N MET A 96 2.48 -4.32 3.98
CA MET A 96 3.72 -4.63 4.70
C MET A 96 4.45 -5.91 4.25
N LEU A 97 5.75 -5.97 4.53
CA LEU A 97 6.55 -7.21 4.44
C LEU A 97 6.23 -8.15 5.62
N LEU A 98 5.98 -9.42 5.32
CA LEU A 98 5.74 -10.50 6.28
C LEU A 98 7.04 -11.23 6.69
N ILE A 99 8.17 -10.85 6.10
CA ILE A 99 9.49 -11.45 6.32
C ILE A 99 9.86 -11.32 7.80
N GLY A 100 10.24 -12.44 8.42
CA GLY A 100 10.55 -12.52 9.85
C GLY A 100 9.42 -13.02 10.74
N ASN A 101 8.20 -13.18 10.20
CA ASN A 101 7.03 -13.68 10.94
C ASN A 101 6.85 -15.20 10.79
N PHE A 102 5.61 -15.71 10.84
CA PHE A 102 5.31 -17.12 11.04
C PHE A 102 4.71 -17.80 9.80
N GLY A 103 4.02 -17.04 8.94
CA GLY A 103 3.18 -17.56 7.87
C GLY A 103 3.88 -17.81 6.54
N LEU A 104 5.12 -17.35 6.38
CA LEU A 104 5.94 -17.57 5.19
C LEU A 104 7.09 -18.53 5.47
N SER A 105 7.28 -19.51 4.58
CA SER A 105 8.55 -20.24 4.50
C SER A 105 9.66 -19.33 3.97
N TYR A 106 10.93 -19.71 4.19
CA TYR A 106 12.09 -18.96 3.73
C TYR A 106 12.02 -18.60 2.23
N THR A 107 11.66 -19.56 1.36
CA THR A 107 11.51 -19.31 -0.08
C THR A 107 10.37 -18.32 -0.36
N GLN A 108 9.26 -18.39 0.36
CA GLN A 108 8.15 -17.47 0.19
C GLN A 108 8.51 -16.05 0.66
N SER A 109 9.30 -15.90 1.72
CA SER A 109 9.87 -14.62 2.15
C SER A 109 10.77 -14.00 1.07
N GLN A 110 11.61 -14.81 0.42
CA GLN A 110 12.42 -14.37 -0.72
C GLN A 110 11.55 -13.92 -1.90
N VAL A 111 10.47 -14.64 -2.19
CA VAL A 111 9.51 -14.27 -3.23
C VAL A 111 8.85 -12.92 -2.91
N GLN A 112 8.40 -12.70 -1.67
CA GLN A 112 7.82 -11.41 -1.28
C GLN A 112 8.80 -10.27 -1.52
N MET A 113 10.03 -10.41 -1.03
CA MET A 113 11.05 -9.37 -1.17
C MET A 113 11.32 -9.03 -2.65
N ALA A 114 11.48 -10.06 -3.48
CA ALA A 114 11.75 -9.88 -4.90
C ALA A 114 10.59 -9.16 -5.62
N LEU A 115 9.35 -9.54 -5.33
CA LEU A 115 8.18 -8.98 -6.01
C LEU A 115 7.86 -7.57 -5.52
N TRP A 116 7.96 -7.28 -4.22
CA TRP A 116 7.82 -5.91 -3.70
C TRP A 116 8.86 -4.97 -4.33
N ALA A 117 10.11 -5.45 -4.49
CA ALA A 117 11.16 -4.67 -5.14
C ALA A 117 10.86 -4.40 -6.62
N VAL A 118 10.38 -5.40 -7.37
CA VAL A 118 9.99 -5.24 -8.80
C VAL A 118 8.82 -4.28 -8.95
N LEU A 119 7.85 -4.31 -8.02
CA LEU A 119 6.68 -3.44 -8.02
C LEU A 119 6.98 -2.00 -7.57
N ALA A 120 8.21 -1.70 -7.16
CA ALA A 120 8.59 -0.44 -6.52
C ALA A 120 7.71 -0.11 -5.29
N ALA A 121 7.39 -1.15 -4.51
CA ALA A 121 6.58 -1.04 -3.30
C ALA A 121 7.39 -0.47 -2.12
N PRO A 122 6.72 0.12 -1.11
CA PRO A 122 7.32 0.40 0.18
C PRO A 122 7.88 -0.88 0.83
N LEU A 123 9.11 -0.83 1.33
CA LEU A 123 9.72 -1.92 2.10
C LEU A 123 9.50 -1.70 3.60
N LEU A 124 8.23 -1.72 4.01
CA LEU A 124 7.80 -1.53 5.40
C LEU A 124 7.72 -2.88 6.10
N MET A 125 8.68 -3.15 7.00
CA MET A 125 8.68 -4.38 7.81
C MET A 125 7.69 -4.28 8.96
N SER A 126 6.97 -5.36 9.23
CA SER A 126 6.15 -5.54 10.43
C SER A 126 6.52 -6.87 11.09
N THR A 127 7.59 -6.86 11.89
CA THR A 127 8.14 -8.05 12.55
C THR A 127 8.88 -7.68 13.83
N ASP A 128 9.12 -8.66 14.72
CA ASP A 128 9.91 -8.44 15.93
C ASP A 128 11.41 -8.45 15.62
N LEU A 129 11.98 -7.25 15.47
CA LEU A 129 13.40 -7.05 15.20
C LEU A 129 14.33 -7.52 16.33
N ALA A 130 13.83 -7.67 17.57
CA ALA A 130 14.65 -8.18 18.67
C ALA A 130 14.89 -9.70 18.57
N THR A 131 14.02 -10.41 17.85
CA THR A 131 14.07 -11.86 17.70
C THR A 131 14.14 -12.35 16.26
N ILE A 132 14.24 -11.44 15.28
CA ILE A 132 14.35 -11.78 13.88
C ILE A 132 15.58 -12.67 13.64
N LYS A 133 15.39 -13.70 12.82
CA LYS A 133 16.45 -14.68 12.56
C LYS A 133 17.49 -14.13 11.58
N PRO A 134 18.74 -14.63 11.61
CA PRO A 134 19.79 -14.18 10.69
C PRO A 134 19.59 -14.59 9.23
N GLU A 135 18.92 -15.73 8.97
CA GLU A 135 18.51 -16.12 7.62
C GLU A 135 17.45 -15.18 7.03
#